data_AF-A0AAV6W2D2-F1
#
_entry.id   AF-A0AAV6W2D2-F1
#
_cell.length_a   1.000
_cell.length_b   1.000
_cell.length_c   1.000
_cell.angle_alpha   90.00
_cell.angle_beta   90.00
_cell.angle_gamma   90.00
#
_symmetry.space_group_name_H-M   'P 1'
#
loop_
_entity.id
_entity.type
_entity.pdbx_description
1 polymer ?
#
loop_
_entity_poly.entity_id
_entity_poly.type
_entity_poly.pdbx_seq_one_letter_code
_entity_poly.pdbx_strand_id
1 'polypeptide(L)'
;MADELQSPDVTKNVLPEEVLEDKSKLNKLVSELSDDYSKYMKVDVTTEKSILEDEIEEILTRLDEFTSLVDMVRGDNALCLNQTLPEIHKKCSEIEKVFHQVDRLEDMVKAIKQNLDVMEDKVNEAEVHLDTSSVKKLFNSLQKPLFSKKAAEPKKQIKYEPPVIFRTEDFFPNSNTVEEATGTTEITGSS
;
A
#
# COMPACT_ATOMS: atom_id res chain seq x y z
N MET A 1 -116.20 0.10 70.19
CA MET A 1 -116.52 0.05 68.75
C MET A 1 -115.72 1.18 68.10
N ALA A 2 -114.55 0.85 67.57
CA ALA A 2 -113.74 1.73 66.75
C ALA A 2 -113.56 1.00 65.42
N ASP A 3 -113.90 1.71 64.36
CA ASP A 3 -114.09 1.22 63.00
C ASP A 3 -112.73 1.02 62.30
N GLU A 4 -112.65 -0.06 61.53
CA GLU A 4 -111.49 -0.54 60.80
C GLU A 4 -111.47 0.11 59.41
N LEU A 5 -110.50 1.00 59.15
CA LEU A 5 -110.32 1.62 57.83
C LEU A 5 -109.32 0.80 57.01
N GLN A 6 -109.91 0.02 56.10
CA GLN A 6 -109.27 -0.71 54.99
C GLN A 6 -108.45 0.24 54.11
N SER A 7 -107.17 -0.08 53.89
CA SER A 7 -106.32 0.55 52.87
C SER A 7 -106.62 -0.04 51.48
N PRO A 8 -106.82 0.77 50.42
CA PRO A 8 -107.05 0.26 49.08
C PRO A 8 -105.74 -0.16 48.40
N ASP A 9 -105.83 -1.33 47.77
CA ASP A 9 -104.82 -2.02 46.97
C ASP A 9 -104.38 -1.18 45.76
N VAL A 10 -103.09 -0.82 45.72
CA VAL A 10 -102.48 -0.14 44.57
C VAL A 10 -102.18 -1.19 43.51
N THR A 11 -103.06 -1.19 42.52
CA THR A 11 -103.03 -2.01 41.31
C THR A 11 -101.64 -2.00 40.66
N LYS A 12 -101.04 -3.18 40.51
CA LYS A 12 -99.83 -3.39 39.72
C LYS A 12 -100.10 -3.01 38.26
N ASN A 13 -99.55 -1.88 37.81
CA ASN A 13 -99.43 -1.55 36.39
C ASN A 13 -98.42 -2.53 35.75
N VAL A 14 -98.92 -3.68 35.28
CA VAL A 14 -98.17 -4.60 34.42
C VAL A 14 -98.31 -4.08 32.99
N LEU A 15 -97.20 -3.60 32.42
CA LEU A 15 -97.13 -3.21 31.01
C LEU A 15 -97.36 -4.46 30.12
N PRO A 16 -97.99 -4.32 28.93
CA PRO A 16 -98.26 -5.44 28.03
C PRO A 16 -96.97 -6.19 27.62
N GLU A 17 -96.97 -7.52 27.66
CA GLU A 17 -95.82 -8.39 27.31
C GLU A 17 -95.19 -8.07 25.95
N GLU A 18 -96.00 -7.67 24.97
CA GLU A 18 -95.57 -7.36 23.60
C GLU A 18 -94.66 -6.11 23.53
N VAL A 19 -94.91 -5.11 24.38
CA VAL A 19 -94.09 -3.88 24.48
C VAL A 19 -92.78 -4.12 25.23
N LEU A 20 -92.79 -5.08 26.16
CA LEU A 20 -91.58 -5.52 26.87
C LEU A 20 -90.66 -6.34 25.94
N GLU A 21 -91.22 -7.16 25.06
CA GLU A 21 -90.46 -7.88 24.03
C GLU A 21 -89.76 -6.94 23.05
N ASP A 22 -90.46 -5.90 22.58
CA ASP A 22 -89.94 -5.01 21.53
C ASP A 22 -88.81 -4.09 22.06
N LYS A 23 -88.95 -3.61 23.30
CA LYS A 23 -87.86 -2.92 24.00
C LYS A 23 -86.66 -3.82 24.26
N SER A 24 -86.88 -5.11 24.55
CA SER A 24 -85.81 -6.08 24.74
C SER A 24 -85.01 -6.31 23.45
N LYS A 25 -85.71 -6.43 22.30
CA LYS A 25 -85.09 -6.55 20.97
C LYS A 25 -84.29 -5.29 20.59
N LEU A 26 -84.84 -4.10 20.84
CA LEU A 26 -84.16 -2.83 20.59
C LEU A 26 -82.89 -2.67 21.44
N ASN A 27 -82.94 -2.98 22.72
CA ASN A 27 -81.77 -2.90 23.61
C ASN A 27 -80.67 -3.87 23.19
N LYS A 28 -81.03 -5.08 22.72
CA LYS A 28 -80.08 -6.02 22.14
C LYS A 28 -79.39 -5.43 20.91
N LEU A 29 -80.15 -4.85 19.98
CA LEU A 29 -79.59 -4.27 18.75
C LEU A 29 -78.66 -3.08 19.06
N VAL A 30 -79.04 -2.21 19.99
CA VAL A 30 -78.19 -1.09 20.44
C VAL A 30 -76.93 -1.59 21.11
N SER A 31 -77.04 -2.62 21.96
CA SER A 31 -75.88 -3.23 22.61
C SER A 31 -74.93 -3.86 21.59
N GLU A 32 -75.45 -4.59 20.61
CA GLU A 32 -74.67 -5.27 19.58
C GLU A 32 -74.00 -4.28 18.64
N LEU A 33 -74.71 -3.22 18.24
CA LEU A 33 -74.15 -2.11 17.45
C LEU A 33 -73.08 -1.36 18.23
N SER A 34 -73.32 -1.08 19.51
CA SER A 34 -72.33 -0.45 20.39
C SER A 34 -71.08 -1.30 20.55
N ASP A 35 -71.24 -2.63 20.68
CA ASP A 35 -70.12 -3.57 20.76
C ASP A 35 -69.31 -3.58 19.47
N ASP A 36 -69.97 -3.62 18.31
CA ASP A 36 -69.32 -3.60 17.00
C ASP A 36 -68.55 -2.30 16.76
N TYR A 37 -69.14 -1.15 17.08
CA TYR A 37 -68.43 0.14 16.96
C TYR A 37 -67.29 0.28 17.96
N SER A 38 -67.43 -0.27 19.18
CA SER A 38 -66.36 -0.21 20.19
C SER A 38 -65.07 -0.93 19.76
N LYS A 39 -65.18 -1.95 18.89
CA LYS A 39 -64.03 -2.68 18.34
C LYS A 39 -63.11 -1.78 17.52
N TYR A 40 -63.67 -0.82 16.77
CA TYR A 40 -62.87 0.14 16.01
C TYR A 40 -62.13 1.16 16.88
N MET A 41 -62.55 1.36 18.13
CA MET A 41 -61.84 2.22 19.07
C MET A 41 -60.73 1.47 19.83
N LYS A 42 -60.71 0.13 19.77
CA LYS A 42 -59.64 -0.72 20.32
C LYS A 42 -58.63 -1.06 19.23
N VAL A 43 -57.88 -0.05 18.82
CA VAL A 43 -56.69 -0.25 17.97
C VAL A 43 -55.49 -0.41 18.89
N ASP A 44 -54.95 -1.62 18.95
CA ASP A 44 -53.70 -1.93 19.64
C ASP A 44 -52.58 -2.01 18.58
N VAL A 45 -51.64 -1.07 18.64
CA VAL A 45 -50.46 -1.00 17.76
C VAL A 45 -49.17 -1.30 18.50
N THR A 46 -49.27 -1.85 19.71
CA THR A 46 -48.11 -2.04 20.59
C THR A 46 -47.13 -3.04 19.97
N THR A 47 -47.64 -4.05 19.27
CA THR A 47 -46.81 -5.06 18.58
C THR A 47 -46.06 -4.46 17.40
N GLU A 48 -46.75 -3.74 16.50
CA GLU A 48 -46.13 -3.09 15.34
C GLU A 48 -45.11 -2.03 15.77
N LYS A 49 -45.41 -1.29 16.86
CA LYS A 49 -44.46 -0.36 17.47
C LYS A 49 -43.21 -1.07 17.95
N SER A 50 -43.35 -2.19 18.66
CA SER A 50 -42.20 -2.94 19.17
C SER A 50 -41.32 -3.47 18.03
N ILE A 51 -41.93 -4.03 16.97
CA ILE A 51 -41.20 -4.52 15.80
C ILE A 51 -40.40 -3.39 15.15
N LEU A 52 -41.02 -2.21 14.99
CA LEU A 52 -40.34 -1.05 14.41
C LEU A 52 -39.18 -0.56 15.30
N GLU A 53 -39.36 -0.54 16.62
CA GLU A 53 -38.31 -0.18 17.58
C GLU A 53 -37.12 -1.14 17.49
N ASP A 54 -37.37 -2.46 17.41
CA ASP A 54 -36.34 -3.49 17.26
C ASP A 54 -35.59 -3.33 15.92
N GLU A 55 -36.30 -3.07 14.81
CA GLU A 55 -35.69 -2.85 13.50
C GLU A 55 -34.81 -1.59 13.48
N ILE A 56 -35.24 -0.52 14.15
CA ILE A 56 -34.46 0.72 14.25
C ILE A 56 -33.17 0.45 15.02
N GLU A 57 -33.21 -0.27 16.14
CA GLU A 57 -32.01 -0.62 16.91
C GLU A 57 -31.04 -1.48 16.09
N GLU A 58 -31.53 -2.43 15.30
CA GLU A 58 -30.70 -3.23 14.40
C GLU A 58 -29.98 -2.33 13.37
N ILE A 59 -30.71 -1.41 12.73
CA ILE A 59 -30.15 -0.51 11.73
C ILE A 59 -29.13 0.44 12.35
N LEU A 60 -29.39 0.98 13.55
CA LEU A 60 -28.45 1.83 14.27
C LEU A 60 -27.17 1.07 14.61
N THR A 61 -27.28 -0.18 15.08
CA THR A 61 -26.12 -1.03 15.35
C THR A 61 -25.28 -1.26 14.09
N ARG A 62 -25.93 -1.57 12.96
CA ARG A 62 -25.24 -1.76 11.68
C ARG A 62 -24.59 -0.48 11.15
N LEU A 63 -25.16 0.69 11.45
CA LEU A 63 -24.58 1.98 11.07
C LEU A 63 -23.30 2.28 11.86
N ASP A 64 -23.27 1.95 13.15
CA ASP A 64 -22.08 2.09 14.00
C ASP A 64 -20.95 1.14 13.58
N GLU A 65 -21.30 -0.10 13.23
CA GLU A 65 -20.35 -1.05 12.66
C GLU A 65 -19.78 -0.55 11.33
N PHE A 66 -20.64 -0.04 10.43
CA PHE A 66 -20.20 0.51 9.15
C PHE A 66 -19.26 1.71 9.35
N THR A 67 -19.58 2.59 10.29
CA THR A 67 -18.73 3.74 10.63
C THR A 67 -17.36 3.27 11.11
N SER A 68 -17.32 2.26 11.97
CA SER A 68 -16.07 1.65 12.46
C SER A 68 -15.23 1.07 11.32
N LEU A 69 -15.85 0.40 10.35
CA LEU A 69 -15.17 -0.11 9.16
C LEU A 69 -14.61 1.00 8.28
N VAL A 70 -15.36 2.09 8.09
CA VAL A 70 -14.89 3.24 7.32
C VAL A 70 -13.67 3.89 7.98
N ASP A 71 -13.67 4.01 9.30
CA ASP A 71 -12.54 4.60 10.03
C ASP A 71 -11.30 3.70 9.97
N MET A 72 -11.48 2.37 10.00
CA MET A 72 -10.40 1.41 9.77
C MET A 72 -9.79 1.58 8.37
N VAL A 73 -10.63 1.63 7.32
CA VAL A 73 -10.15 1.84 5.94
C VAL A 73 -9.43 3.18 5.78
N ARG A 74 -9.92 4.25 6.43
CA ARG A 74 -9.22 5.54 6.45
C ARG A 74 -7.86 5.45 7.14
N GLY A 75 -7.80 4.75 8.27
CA GLY A 75 -6.56 4.47 9.00
C GLY A 75 -5.55 3.72 8.14
N ASP A 76 -5.97 2.65 7.48
CA ASP A 76 -5.13 1.84 6.60
C ASP A 76 -4.63 2.63 5.40
N ASN A 77 -5.49 3.44 4.78
CA ASN A 77 -5.07 4.33 3.69
C ASN A 77 -4.07 5.37 4.16
N ALA A 78 -4.27 5.97 5.35
CA ALA A 78 -3.33 6.92 5.91
C ALA A 78 -1.96 6.28 6.20
N LEU A 79 -1.94 5.06 6.75
CA LEU A 79 -0.71 4.30 6.97
C LEU A 79 -0.01 3.99 5.64
N CYS A 80 -0.75 3.46 4.68
CA CYS A 80 -0.22 3.06 3.37
C CYS A 80 0.37 4.26 2.62
N LEU A 81 -0.37 5.36 2.51
CA LEU A 81 0.02 6.52 1.70
C LEU A 81 1.11 7.36 2.37
N ASN A 82 1.08 7.51 3.69
CA ASN A 82 2.02 8.40 4.38
C ASN A 82 3.28 7.69 4.88
N GLN A 83 3.22 6.37 5.06
CA GLN A 83 4.35 5.61 5.59
C GLN A 83 4.82 4.51 4.64
N THR A 84 3.97 3.53 4.34
CA THR A 84 4.40 2.32 3.63
C THR A 84 4.91 2.63 2.22
N LEU A 85 4.16 3.41 1.43
CA LEU A 85 4.53 3.72 0.05
C LEU A 85 5.79 4.60 -0.05
N PRO A 86 5.95 5.67 0.76
CA PRO A 86 7.22 6.41 0.83
C PRO A 86 8.41 5.55 1.24
N GLU A 87 8.25 4.65 2.21
CA GLU A 87 9.30 3.73 2.63
C GLU A 87 9.70 2.77 1.50
N ILE A 88 8.73 2.19 0.79
CA ILE A 88 8.98 1.36 -0.39
C ILE A 88 9.73 2.16 -1.45
N HIS A 89 9.28 3.37 -1.78
CA HIS A 89 9.95 4.22 -2.76
C HIS A 89 11.40 4.52 -2.37
N LYS A 90 11.65 4.85 -1.11
CA LYS A 90 13.00 5.05 -0.57
C LYS A 90 13.87 3.80 -0.76
N LYS A 91 13.33 2.62 -0.42
CA LYS A 91 14.03 1.34 -0.61
C LYS A 91 14.30 1.01 -2.07
N CYS A 92 13.37 1.30 -2.98
CA CYS A 92 13.60 1.16 -4.41
C CYS A 92 14.77 2.04 -4.88
N SER A 93 14.82 3.30 -4.44
CA SER A 93 15.94 4.20 -4.77
C SER A 93 17.28 3.73 -4.18
N GLU A 94 17.29 3.18 -2.97
CA GLU A 94 18.48 2.55 -2.38
C GLU A 94 18.98 1.37 -3.22
N ILE A 95 18.06 0.52 -3.71
CA ILE A 95 18.40 -0.61 -4.58
C ILE A 95 18.93 -0.14 -5.94
N GLU A 96 18.34 0.90 -6.53
CA GLU A 96 18.82 1.48 -7.79
C GLU A 96 20.27 1.96 -7.70
N LYS A 97 20.66 2.54 -6.57
CA LYS A 97 22.07 2.91 -6.30
C LYS A 97 23.00 1.69 -6.31
N VAL A 98 22.53 0.56 -5.79
CA VAL A 98 23.30 -0.71 -5.81
C VAL A 98 23.44 -1.21 -7.24
N PHE A 99 22.39 -1.19 -8.06
CA PHE A 99 22.51 -1.56 -9.47
C PHE A 99 23.53 -0.70 -10.21
N HIS A 100 23.53 0.61 -9.99
CA HIS A 100 24.57 1.47 -10.56
C HIS A 100 25.99 1.16 -10.06
N GLN A 101 26.15 0.67 -8.83
CA GLN A 101 27.45 0.18 -8.36
C GLN A 101 27.87 -1.11 -9.07
N VAL A 102 26.91 -2.00 -9.34
CA VAL A 102 27.14 -3.23 -10.11
C VAL A 102 27.54 -2.89 -11.55
N ASP A 103 26.84 -1.97 -12.22
CA ASP A 103 27.17 -1.54 -13.58
C ASP A 103 28.60 -0.97 -13.65
N ARG A 104 28.96 -0.09 -12.70
CA ARG A 104 30.32 0.47 -12.64
C ARG A 104 31.39 -0.59 -12.38
N LEU A 105 31.05 -1.61 -11.58
CA LEU A 105 31.95 -2.74 -11.36
C LEU A 105 32.14 -3.56 -12.65
N GLU A 106 31.07 -3.79 -13.42
CA GLU A 106 31.14 -4.49 -14.70
C GLU A 106 32.03 -3.73 -15.71
N ASP A 107 31.84 -2.42 -15.83
CA ASP A 107 32.67 -1.57 -16.69
C ASP A 107 34.14 -1.60 -16.27
N MET A 108 34.42 -1.57 -14.97
CA MET A 108 35.79 -1.69 -14.45
C MET A 108 36.40 -3.03 -14.83
N VAL A 109 35.68 -4.14 -14.64
CA VAL A 109 36.16 -5.50 -15.00
C VAL A 109 36.45 -5.59 -16.51
N LYS A 110 35.61 -4.96 -17.34
CA LYS A 110 35.82 -4.90 -18.79
C LYS A 110 37.10 -4.13 -19.15
N ALA A 111 37.36 -3.00 -18.49
CA ALA A 111 38.58 -2.23 -18.69
C ALA A 111 39.83 -2.99 -18.23
N ILE A 112 39.75 -3.71 -17.10
CA ILE A 112 40.82 -4.60 -16.61
C ILE A 112 41.14 -5.65 -17.66
N LYS A 113 40.12 -6.33 -18.19
CA LYS A 113 40.29 -7.36 -19.21
C LYS A 113 41.00 -6.81 -20.44
N GLN A 114 40.55 -5.67 -20.97
CA GLN A 114 41.20 -5.04 -22.14
C GLN A 114 42.67 -4.71 -21.90
N ASN A 115 43.02 -4.21 -20.71
CA ASN A 115 44.41 -3.92 -20.37
C ASN A 115 45.26 -5.19 -20.23
N LEU A 116 44.70 -6.29 -19.72
CA LEU A 116 45.37 -7.58 -19.67
C LEU A 116 45.57 -8.17 -21.06
N ASP A 117 44.59 -8.08 -21.95
CA ASP A 117 44.69 -8.53 -23.35
C ASP A 117 45.84 -7.77 -24.07
N VAL A 118 45.92 -6.45 -23.91
CA VAL A 118 47.01 -5.63 -24.46
C VAL A 118 48.37 -6.00 -23.86
N MET A 119 48.42 -6.29 -22.56
CA MET A 119 49.66 -6.70 -21.89
C MET A 119 50.12 -8.07 -22.39
N GLU A 120 49.22 -9.02 -22.56
CA GLU A 120 49.49 -10.34 -23.10
C GLU A 120 50.03 -10.25 -24.53
N ASP A 121 49.41 -9.44 -25.41
CA ASP A 121 49.91 -9.20 -26.76
C ASP A 121 51.33 -8.62 -26.77
N LYS A 122 51.64 -7.69 -25.86
CA LYS A 122 52.97 -7.08 -25.73
C LYS A 122 54.02 -8.07 -25.21
N VAL A 123 53.65 -8.95 -24.28
CA VAL A 123 54.52 -10.03 -23.80
C VAL A 123 54.80 -11.01 -24.92
N ASN A 124 53.77 -11.46 -25.65
CA ASN A 124 53.91 -12.35 -26.81
C ASN A 124 54.83 -11.74 -27.88
N GLU A 125 54.65 -10.44 -28.20
CA GLU A 125 55.53 -9.71 -29.13
C GLU A 125 57.00 -9.74 -28.65
N ALA A 126 57.23 -9.44 -27.37
CA ALA A 126 58.57 -9.44 -26.79
C ALA A 126 59.23 -10.83 -26.79
N GLU A 127 58.49 -11.89 -26.47
CA GLU A 127 58.96 -13.28 -26.49
C GLU A 127 59.38 -13.73 -27.89
N VAL A 128 58.53 -13.50 -28.90
CA VAL A 128 58.85 -13.81 -30.31
C VAL A 128 60.12 -13.09 -30.76
N HIS A 129 60.29 -11.83 -30.39
CA HIS A 129 61.50 -11.07 -30.71
C HIS A 129 62.74 -11.56 -29.96
N LEU A 130 62.62 -11.96 -28.69
CA LEU A 130 63.72 -12.50 -27.89
C LEU A 130 64.19 -13.85 -28.46
N ASP A 131 63.27 -14.76 -28.74
CA ASP A 131 63.54 -16.06 -29.34
C ASP A 131 64.22 -15.91 -30.70
N THR A 132 63.67 -15.03 -31.54
CA THR A 132 64.21 -14.78 -32.89
C THR A 132 65.60 -14.12 -32.85
N SER A 133 65.86 -13.23 -31.90
CA SER A 133 67.12 -12.48 -31.86
C SER A 133 68.25 -13.26 -31.17
N SER A 134 67.97 -14.08 -30.17
CA SER A 134 68.98 -14.82 -29.42
C SER A 134 69.57 -15.97 -30.25
N VAL A 135 68.72 -16.76 -30.91
CA VAL A 135 69.18 -17.87 -31.77
C VAL A 135 69.88 -17.39 -33.04
N LYS A 136 69.40 -16.30 -33.66
CA LYS A 136 70.03 -15.70 -34.86
C LYS A 136 71.36 -15.02 -34.54
N LYS A 137 71.52 -14.40 -33.36
CA LYS A 137 72.80 -13.81 -32.93
C LYS A 137 73.86 -14.87 -32.68
N LEU A 138 73.50 -16.01 -32.09
CA LEU A 138 74.43 -17.13 -31.87
C LEU A 138 74.86 -17.77 -33.19
N PHE A 139 73.92 -18.02 -34.13
CA PHE A 139 74.27 -18.58 -35.44
C PHE A 139 75.09 -17.62 -36.32
N ASN A 140 74.76 -16.33 -36.33
CA ASN A 140 75.51 -15.33 -37.10
C ASN A 140 76.89 -14.99 -36.50
N SER A 141 77.11 -15.26 -35.21
CA SER A 141 78.41 -15.07 -34.56
C SER A 141 79.41 -16.19 -34.88
N LEU A 142 78.92 -17.37 -35.27
CA LEU A 142 79.75 -18.52 -35.62
C LEU A 142 80.13 -18.58 -37.11
N GLN A 143 79.56 -17.71 -37.96
CA GLN A 143 79.71 -17.77 -39.42
C GLN A 143 80.42 -16.58 -40.07
N LYS A 144 81.22 -15.78 -39.35
CA LYS A 144 81.98 -14.69 -40.00
C LYS A 144 83.48 -14.77 -39.69
N PRO A 145 84.36 -14.97 -40.71
CA PRO A 145 85.76 -14.63 -40.58
C PRO A 145 85.94 -13.11 -40.61
N LEU A 146 87.04 -12.66 -40.01
CA LEU A 146 87.42 -11.27 -39.85
C LEU A 146 87.52 -10.54 -41.20
N PHE A 147 87.29 -9.21 -41.14
CA PHE A 147 87.47 -8.19 -42.18
C PHE A 147 86.30 -7.94 -43.16
N SER A 148 85.41 -7.01 -42.80
CA SER A 148 84.96 -5.96 -43.74
C SER A 148 84.38 -4.75 -42.99
N LYS A 149 84.76 -3.54 -43.43
CA LYS A 149 84.12 -2.27 -43.05
C LYS A 149 82.83 -2.13 -43.87
N LYS A 150 81.67 -2.12 -43.22
CA LYS A 150 80.41 -1.63 -43.84
C LYS A 150 79.55 -0.92 -42.81
N ALA A 151 78.99 0.21 -43.25
CA ALA A 151 78.16 1.11 -42.47
C ALA A 151 77.03 0.38 -41.74
N ALA A 152 76.85 0.73 -40.46
CA ALA A 152 75.81 0.19 -39.61
C ALA A 152 74.44 0.68 -40.10
N GLU A 153 73.58 -0.24 -40.51
CA GLU A 153 72.15 0.04 -40.68
C GLU A 153 71.54 0.45 -39.32
N PRO A 154 70.52 1.34 -39.34
CA PRO A 154 69.90 1.83 -38.13
C PRO A 154 69.26 0.65 -37.39
N LYS A 155 69.80 0.34 -36.21
CA LYS A 155 69.18 -0.56 -35.25
C LYS A 155 67.78 0.00 -34.97
N LYS A 156 66.72 -0.75 -35.30
CA LYS A 156 65.39 -0.46 -34.79
C LYS A 156 65.46 -0.54 -33.27
N GLN A 157 65.67 0.61 -32.62
CA GLN A 157 65.54 0.74 -31.17
C GLN A 157 64.06 0.59 -30.87
N ILE A 158 63.70 -0.55 -30.29
CA ILE A 158 62.35 -0.76 -29.77
C ILE A 158 62.23 0.17 -28.57
N LYS A 159 61.48 1.24 -28.74
CA LYS A 159 61.12 2.16 -27.66
C LYS A 159 59.97 1.51 -26.90
N TYR A 160 60.23 1.09 -25.67
CA TYR A 160 59.18 0.63 -24.77
C TYR A 160 58.21 1.77 -24.50
N GLU A 161 56.93 1.55 -24.73
CA GLU A 161 55.87 2.44 -24.32
C GLU A 161 55.01 1.71 -23.27
N PRO A 162 54.95 2.23 -22.02
CA PRO A 162 54.23 1.56 -20.96
C PRO A 162 52.73 1.49 -21.29
N PRO A 163 52.07 0.34 -21.04
CA PRO A 163 50.64 0.22 -21.24
C PRO A 163 49.87 1.13 -20.27
N VAL A 164 48.76 1.68 -20.73
CA VAL A 164 47.85 2.48 -19.90
C VAL A 164 47.17 1.53 -18.92
N ILE A 165 47.39 1.74 -17.63
CA ILE A 165 46.79 0.93 -16.57
C ILE A 165 45.48 1.61 -16.15
N PHE A 166 44.39 0.85 -16.09
CA PHE A 166 43.11 1.33 -15.56
C PHE A 166 43.28 1.88 -14.14
N ARG A 167 42.44 2.86 -13.79
CA ARG A 167 42.41 3.45 -12.45
C ARG A 167 41.04 3.17 -11.84
N THR A 168 41.03 2.65 -10.62
CA THR A 168 39.80 2.36 -9.88
C THR A 168 39.00 3.63 -9.61
N GLU A 169 39.70 4.76 -9.45
CA GLU A 169 39.14 6.08 -9.19
C GLU A 169 38.24 6.59 -10.33
N ASP A 170 38.47 6.11 -11.57
CA ASP A 170 37.65 6.46 -12.73
C ASP A 170 36.26 5.80 -12.69
N PHE A 171 36.10 4.70 -11.95
CA PHE A 171 34.86 3.92 -11.81
C PHE A 171 34.20 4.09 -10.44
N PHE A 172 34.97 4.42 -9.41
CA PHE A 172 34.47 4.70 -8.06
C PHE A 172 35.10 6.00 -7.53
N PRO A 173 34.63 7.18 -7.98
CA PRO A 173 35.09 8.45 -7.42
C PRO A 173 34.74 8.49 -5.93
N ASN A 174 35.74 8.80 -5.09
CA ASN A 174 35.64 8.78 -3.63
C ASN A 174 34.30 9.32 -3.11
N SER A 175 33.47 8.44 -2.54
CA SER A 175 32.14 8.77 -2.02
C SER A 175 32.15 9.55 -0.69
N ASN A 176 33.26 10.22 -0.35
CA ASN A 176 33.40 11.01 0.88
C ASN A 176 33.31 12.50 0.58
N THR A 177 32.14 12.97 0.13
CA THR A 177 31.73 14.36 0.32
C THR A 177 30.33 14.33 0.89
N VAL A 178 30.29 14.47 2.21
CA VAL A 178 29.12 14.56 3.07
C VAL A 178 28.27 15.75 2.62
N GLU A 179 26.95 15.56 2.69
CA GLU A 179 25.93 16.59 2.70
C GLU A 179 26.32 17.77 3.62
N GLU A 180 26.74 18.88 3.05
CA GLU A 180 26.75 20.18 3.73
C GLU A 180 26.38 21.28 2.74
N ALA A 181 25.10 21.31 2.36
CA ALA A 181 24.48 22.52 1.88
C ALA A 181 22.96 22.44 2.10
N THR A 182 22.42 23.53 2.63
CA THR A 182 21.00 23.84 2.89
C THR A 182 20.51 23.35 4.27
N GLY A 183 20.06 24.20 5.20
CA GLY A 183 20.00 25.65 5.23
C GLY A 183 19.33 26.07 6.55
N THR A 184 19.86 27.10 7.21
CA THR A 184 19.20 27.73 8.35
C THR A 184 18.90 29.16 7.98
N THR A 185 17.67 29.40 7.54
CA THR A 185 17.11 30.74 7.36
C THR A 185 16.66 31.23 8.74
N GLU A 186 17.19 32.39 9.12
CA GLU A 186 16.72 33.21 10.23
C GLU A 186 15.21 33.48 10.09
N ILE A 187 14.45 33.27 11.16
CA ILE A 187 13.18 33.97 11.35
C ILE A 187 13.19 34.57 12.75
N THR A 188 13.44 35.88 12.77
CA THR A 188 13.10 36.79 13.85
C THR A 188 11.59 37.02 13.84
N GLY A 189 10.97 37.18 15.02
CA GLY A 189 9.55 37.49 15.11
C GLY A 189 9.01 37.44 16.53
N SER A 190 9.23 38.54 17.27
CA SER A 190 8.52 38.85 18.51
C SER A 190 7.03 39.11 18.26
N SER A 191 6.16 38.54 19.11
CA SER A 191 5.16 39.24 19.95
C SER A 191 4.24 38.25 20.64
#